data_AF-A0A1G2JKL9-F1
#
_entry.id   AF-A0A1G2JKL9-F1
#
_cell.length_a   1.000
_cell.length_b   1.000
_cell.length_c   1.000
_cell.angle_alpha   90.00
_cell.angle_beta   90.00
_cell.angle_gamma   90.00
#
_symmetry.space_group_name_H-M   'P 1'
#
loop_
_entity.id
_entity.type
_entity.pdbx_description
1 polymer ?
#
loop_
_entity_poly.entity_id
_entity_poly.type
_entity_poly.pdbx_seq_one_letter_code
_entity_poly.pdbx_strand_id
1 'polypeptide(L)'
;MKFNPESQLNIHELAVEEPEKEKLNILFDFKRDVLPHKEQILSLIEDCRGSSWIDFTFLASRAKIIGIDVNLKNEDAERLQAERNSYKNSLYSAQLYFTQIAAREAILGTDPKLSNEEKGEIKAQAERFRNSRTAKETFFEVAAYEKILGIDPELKQLDKEEFLKIFTRQKESMRQGSIFNWKTVIELASTGIVLGIDSDITEKEKQIIRMRMDHWLKEEEKLKTAQGAIRENSMPTLIDLLSHLAIISADEVRIPKDGGLELIKHNNKQDLQTEASQIPEQKQF
;
A
#
# COMPACT_ATOMS: atom_id res chain seq x y z
N MET A 1 -21.98 -3.97 62.69
CA MET A 1 -21.87 -4.43 61.29
C MET A 1 -20.73 -5.43 61.22
N LYS A 2 -21.01 -6.68 60.82
CA LYS A 2 -19.99 -7.72 60.64
C LYS A 2 -19.28 -7.47 59.31
N PHE A 3 -17.98 -7.22 59.35
CA PHE A 3 -17.11 -7.24 58.17
C PHE A 3 -17.00 -8.68 57.69
N ASN A 4 -17.39 -8.95 56.44
CA ASN A 4 -17.26 -10.26 55.82
C ASN A 4 -15.92 -10.27 55.05
N PRO A 5 -14.90 -11.05 55.46
CA PRO A 5 -13.58 -11.02 54.83
C PRO A 5 -13.48 -11.88 53.56
N GLU A 6 -14.57 -12.47 53.09
CA GLU A 6 -14.59 -13.37 51.94
C GLU A 6 -14.84 -12.68 50.59
N SER A 7 -14.94 -11.35 50.54
CA SER A 7 -14.81 -10.63 49.26
C SER A 7 -13.32 -10.46 48.91
N GLN A 8 -12.61 -11.58 48.75
CA GLN A 8 -11.39 -11.58 47.98
C GLN A 8 -11.80 -11.29 46.53
N LEU A 9 -11.77 -10.01 46.17
CA LEU A 9 -11.73 -9.57 44.79
C LEU A 9 -10.62 -10.38 44.11
N ASN A 10 -11.01 -11.24 43.16
CA ASN A 10 -10.13 -11.94 42.25
C ASN A 10 -9.36 -10.90 41.42
N ILE A 11 -8.30 -10.35 41.98
CA ILE A 11 -7.34 -9.47 41.28
C ILE A 11 -6.55 -10.22 40.20
N HIS A 12 -6.86 -11.49 39.93
CA HIS A 12 -6.31 -12.27 38.83
C HIS A 12 -7.27 -12.40 37.62
N GLU A 13 -8.49 -11.88 37.70
CA GLU A 13 -9.44 -11.85 36.56
C GLU A 13 -9.50 -10.50 35.83
N LEU A 14 -8.68 -9.52 36.21
CA LEU A 14 -8.69 -8.16 35.64
C LEU A 14 -7.51 -7.83 34.71
N ALA A 15 -6.73 -8.82 34.29
CA ALA A 15 -5.52 -8.59 33.48
C ALA A 15 -5.41 -9.50 32.24
N VAL A 16 -6.53 -9.85 31.61
CA VAL A 16 -6.52 -10.65 30.37
C VAL A 16 -7.54 -10.09 29.38
N GLU A 17 -7.34 -8.89 28.84
CA GLU A 17 -8.04 -8.46 27.60
C GLU A 17 -7.51 -7.18 26.91
N GLU A 18 -6.25 -6.77 27.13
CA GLU A 18 -5.68 -5.58 26.43
C GLU A 18 -4.76 -5.82 25.22
N PRO A 19 -4.20 -7.01 24.90
CA PRO A 19 -3.32 -7.13 23.73
C PRO A 19 -4.07 -7.20 22.39
N GLU A 20 -5.38 -7.45 22.37
CA GLU A 20 -6.14 -7.55 21.11
C GLU A 20 -6.58 -6.19 20.56
N LYS A 21 -6.85 -5.21 21.43
CA LYS A 21 -7.29 -3.86 21.00
C LYS A 21 -6.14 -3.04 20.39
N GLU A 22 -4.91 -3.20 20.88
CA GLU A 22 -3.75 -2.50 20.29
C GLU A 22 -3.38 -3.06 18.91
N LYS A 23 -3.57 -4.36 18.66
CA LYS A 23 -3.32 -4.98 17.34
C LYS A 23 -4.26 -4.49 16.24
N LEU A 24 -5.45 -3.99 16.61
CA LEU A 24 -6.46 -3.48 15.68
C LEU A 24 -6.19 -2.03 15.22
N ASN A 25 -5.33 -1.28 15.91
CA ASN A 25 -5.00 0.10 15.54
C ASN A 25 -3.90 0.19 14.46
N ILE A 26 -3.13 -0.89 14.25
CA ILE A 26 -2.10 -0.93 13.21
C ILE A 26 -2.69 -1.47 11.92
N LEU A 27 -2.92 -0.57 10.96
CA LEU A 27 -3.52 -0.87 9.66
C LEU A 27 -2.64 -1.82 8.81
N PHE A 28 -1.31 -1.62 8.83
CA PHE A 28 -0.33 -2.45 8.15
C PHE A 28 0.87 -2.76 9.06
N ASP A 29 1.23 -4.04 9.17
CA ASP A 29 2.43 -4.50 9.87
C ASP A 29 3.20 -5.49 8.99
N PHE A 30 4.49 -5.21 8.73
CA PHE A 30 5.30 -6.05 7.84
C PHE A 30 5.46 -7.49 8.35
N LYS A 31 5.71 -7.66 9.65
CA LYS A 31 5.97 -8.99 10.24
C LYS A 31 4.73 -9.87 10.21
N ARG A 32 3.55 -9.28 10.46
CA ARG A 32 2.26 -9.95 10.45
C ARG A 32 1.73 -10.17 9.04
N ASP A 33 1.75 -9.13 8.21
CA ASP A 33 0.98 -9.10 6.97
C ASP A 33 1.83 -9.50 5.73
N VAL A 34 3.15 -9.35 5.77
CA VAL A 34 4.04 -9.62 4.62
C VAL A 34 4.91 -10.86 4.83
N LEU A 35 5.59 -10.95 5.98
CA LEU A 35 6.59 -11.99 6.23
C LEU A 35 6.08 -13.43 6.03
N PRO A 36 4.84 -13.80 6.43
CA PRO A 36 4.31 -15.14 6.19
C PRO A 36 4.18 -15.52 4.70
N HIS A 37 4.11 -14.51 3.82
CA HIS A 37 3.92 -14.68 2.38
C HIS A 37 5.17 -14.37 1.57
N LYS A 38 6.27 -13.93 2.19
CA LYS A 38 7.47 -13.41 1.50
C LYS A 38 7.98 -14.35 0.41
N GLU A 39 8.17 -15.64 0.71
CA GLU A 39 8.70 -16.61 -0.26
C GLU A 39 7.72 -16.86 -1.42
N GLN A 40 6.41 -16.87 -1.16
CA GLN A 40 5.39 -17.00 -2.20
C GLN A 40 5.38 -15.77 -3.12
N ILE A 41 5.53 -14.57 -2.54
CA ILE A 41 5.62 -13.31 -3.30
C ILE A 41 6.86 -13.33 -4.20
N LEU A 42 8.03 -13.71 -3.66
CA LEU A 42 9.27 -13.79 -4.42
C LEU A 42 9.18 -14.83 -5.54
N SER A 43 8.65 -16.02 -5.28
CA SER A 43 8.44 -17.05 -6.30
C SER A 43 7.55 -16.54 -7.44
N LEU A 44 6.42 -15.91 -7.11
CA LEU A 44 5.50 -15.37 -8.11
C LEU A 44 6.16 -14.26 -8.97
N ILE A 45 6.98 -13.40 -8.36
CA ILE A 45 7.73 -12.38 -9.11
C ILE A 45 8.69 -13.04 -10.10
N GLU A 46 9.43 -14.07 -9.68
CA GLU A 46 10.35 -14.80 -10.57
C GLU A 46 9.60 -15.51 -11.72
N ASP A 47 8.43 -16.10 -11.45
CA ASP A 47 7.58 -16.72 -12.47
C ASP A 47 7.10 -15.69 -13.51
N CYS A 48 6.71 -14.49 -13.05
CA CYS A 48 6.36 -13.39 -13.94
C CYS A 48 7.55 -12.88 -14.76
N ARG A 49 8.76 -12.84 -14.20
CA ARG A 49 9.98 -12.42 -14.93
C ARG A 49 10.22 -13.28 -16.18
N GLY A 50 9.81 -14.55 -16.16
CA GLY A 50 9.90 -15.47 -17.29
C GLY A 50 8.75 -15.40 -18.30
N SER A 51 7.62 -14.77 -17.96
CA SER A 51 6.36 -14.91 -18.71
C SER A 51 5.66 -13.60 -19.10
N SER A 52 5.68 -12.58 -18.25
CA SER A 52 4.96 -11.31 -18.44
C SER A 52 5.70 -10.16 -17.74
N TRP A 53 6.32 -9.28 -18.53
CA TRP A 53 7.07 -8.14 -17.99
C TRP A 53 6.17 -7.08 -17.34
N ILE A 54 4.91 -6.97 -17.79
CA ILE A 54 3.90 -6.10 -17.17
C ILE A 54 3.57 -6.60 -15.76
N ASP A 55 3.34 -7.90 -15.60
CA ASP A 55 3.03 -8.48 -14.29
C ASP A 55 4.27 -8.49 -13.39
N PHE A 56 5.44 -8.77 -13.97
CA PHE A 56 6.72 -8.68 -13.25
C PHE A 56 6.93 -7.28 -12.68
N THR A 57 6.85 -6.23 -13.51
CA THR A 57 7.09 -4.86 -13.03
C THR A 57 6.03 -4.40 -12.04
N PHE A 58 4.78 -4.83 -12.24
CA PHE A 58 3.70 -4.59 -11.29
C PHE A 58 4.02 -5.21 -9.93
N LEU A 59 4.23 -6.52 -9.87
CA LEU A 59 4.46 -7.23 -8.62
C LEU A 59 5.77 -6.81 -7.93
N ALA A 60 6.85 -6.65 -8.70
CA ALA A 60 8.15 -6.25 -8.18
C ALA A 60 8.10 -4.86 -7.54
N SER A 61 7.47 -3.88 -8.21
CA SER A 61 7.34 -2.53 -7.66
C SER A 61 6.47 -2.51 -6.39
N ARG A 62 5.35 -3.24 -6.37
CA ARG A 62 4.52 -3.37 -5.16
C ARG A 62 5.24 -4.08 -4.02
N ALA A 63 5.99 -5.14 -4.32
CA ALA A 63 6.82 -5.86 -3.35
C ALA A 63 7.87 -4.94 -2.72
N LYS A 64 8.50 -4.07 -3.53
CA LYS A 64 9.44 -3.06 -3.02
C LYS A 64 8.76 -2.06 -2.07
N ILE A 65 7.55 -1.59 -2.39
CA ILE A 65 6.78 -0.69 -1.51
C ILE A 65 6.51 -1.33 -0.15
N ILE A 66 6.17 -2.62 -0.11
CA ILE A 66 5.96 -3.34 1.15
C ILE A 66 7.25 -3.78 1.84
N GLY A 67 8.43 -3.39 1.36
CA GLY A 67 9.71 -3.67 2.00
C GLY A 67 10.32 -5.04 1.67
N ILE A 68 9.87 -5.69 0.59
CA ILE A 68 10.56 -6.87 0.04
C ILE A 68 11.62 -6.37 -0.94
N ASP A 69 12.86 -6.78 -0.68
CA ASP A 69 13.96 -6.54 -1.62
C ASP A 69 13.82 -7.47 -2.83
N VAL A 70 13.61 -6.89 -4.00
CA VAL A 70 13.49 -7.62 -5.26
C VAL A 70 14.86 -7.58 -5.95
N ASN A 71 15.46 -8.75 -6.13
CA ASN A 71 16.75 -8.88 -6.80
C ASN A 71 16.60 -8.59 -8.30
N LEU A 72 16.83 -7.33 -8.70
CA LEU A 72 16.86 -6.91 -10.09
C LEU A 72 18.21 -7.28 -10.70
N LYS A 73 18.17 -8.00 -11.82
CA LYS A 73 19.34 -8.31 -12.64
C LYS A 73 19.65 -7.11 -13.53
N ASN A 74 20.91 -6.97 -13.95
CA ASN A 74 21.31 -5.91 -14.89
C ASN A 74 20.49 -5.94 -16.20
N GLU A 75 20.15 -7.13 -16.68
CA GLU A 75 19.32 -7.31 -17.89
C GLU A 75 17.85 -6.91 -17.69
N ASP A 76 17.35 -6.86 -16.45
CA ASP A 76 15.94 -6.55 -16.17
C ASP A 76 15.64 -5.09 -16.55
N ALA A 77 16.58 -4.16 -16.31
CA ALA A 77 16.41 -2.76 -16.67
C ALA A 77 16.24 -2.57 -18.19
N GLU A 78 17.03 -3.27 -19.00
CA GLU A 78 16.91 -3.21 -20.47
C GLU A 78 15.59 -3.83 -20.95
N ARG A 79 15.16 -4.94 -20.33
CA ARG A 79 13.89 -5.61 -20.65
C ARG A 79 12.68 -4.74 -20.30
N LEU A 80 12.68 -4.12 -19.13
CA LEU A 80 11.64 -3.18 -18.70
C LEU A 80 11.54 -2.00 -19.66
N GLN A 81 12.68 -1.43 -20.05
CA GLN A 81 12.72 -0.33 -21.01
C GLN A 81 12.16 -0.76 -22.38
N ALA A 82 12.52 -1.95 -22.86
CA ALA A 82 12.00 -2.49 -24.11
C ALA A 82 10.48 -2.72 -24.03
N GLU A 83 9.98 -3.30 -22.93
CA GLU A 83 8.56 -3.52 -22.68
C GLU A 83 7.80 -2.18 -22.67
N ARG A 84 8.28 -1.18 -21.93
CA ARG A 84 7.71 0.17 -21.90
C ARG A 84 7.64 0.77 -23.31
N ASN A 85 8.74 0.70 -24.07
CA ASN A 85 8.81 1.28 -25.41
C ASN A 85 7.87 0.62 -26.42
N SER A 86 7.46 -0.64 -26.20
CA SER A 86 6.44 -1.29 -27.03
C SER A 86 5.09 -0.56 -26.99
N TYR A 87 4.82 0.17 -25.89
CA TYR A 87 3.59 0.95 -25.69
C TYR A 87 3.66 2.40 -26.17
N LYS A 88 4.84 2.89 -26.56
CA LYS A 88 5.07 4.31 -26.88
C LYS A 88 4.13 4.85 -27.95
N ASN A 89 3.94 4.10 -29.03
CA ASN A 89 3.09 4.48 -30.17
C ASN A 89 1.73 3.76 -30.18
N SER A 90 1.34 3.17 -29.05
CA SER A 90 0.11 2.38 -28.98
C SER A 90 -1.14 3.27 -28.91
N LEU A 91 -2.30 2.67 -29.15
CA LEU A 91 -3.59 3.33 -28.93
C LEU A 91 -3.72 3.83 -27.49
N TYR A 92 -4.56 4.84 -27.30
CA TYR A 92 -4.70 5.59 -26.04
C TYR A 92 -4.74 4.75 -24.75
N SER A 93 -5.53 3.67 -24.72
CA SER A 93 -5.65 2.80 -23.54
C SER A 93 -4.36 2.04 -23.24
N ALA A 94 -3.64 1.64 -24.27
CA ALA A 94 -2.37 0.93 -24.13
C ALA A 94 -1.20 1.89 -23.83
N GLN A 95 -1.32 3.18 -24.17
CA GLN A 95 -0.36 4.20 -23.75
C GLN A 95 -0.34 4.38 -22.21
N LEU A 96 -1.40 4.00 -21.48
CA LEU A 96 -1.36 4.02 -20.01
C LEU A 96 -0.31 3.04 -19.46
N TYR A 97 -0.08 1.91 -20.12
CA TYR A 97 0.97 0.97 -19.71
C TYR A 97 2.36 1.59 -19.82
N PHE A 98 2.62 2.46 -20.80
CA PHE A 98 3.89 3.20 -20.89
C PHE A 98 4.15 3.99 -19.59
N THR A 99 3.17 4.77 -19.15
CA THR A 99 3.24 5.60 -17.93
C THR A 99 3.36 4.73 -16.68
N GLN A 100 2.55 3.67 -16.58
CA GLN A 100 2.57 2.75 -15.45
C GLN A 100 3.93 2.05 -15.33
N ILE A 101 4.48 1.51 -16.42
CA ILE A 101 5.77 0.82 -16.40
C ILE A 101 6.87 1.81 -16.02
N ALA A 102 6.87 3.03 -16.58
CA ALA A 102 7.86 4.05 -16.23
C ALA A 102 7.85 4.39 -14.72
N ALA A 103 6.67 4.57 -14.13
CA ALA A 103 6.56 4.86 -12.71
C ALA A 103 7.03 3.68 -11.84
N ARG A 104 6.76 2.44 -12.27
CA ARG A 104 7.21 1.21 -11.60
C ARG A 104 8.73 1.03 -11.71
N GLU A 105 9.32 1.34 -12.86
CA GLU A 105 10.79 1.43 -13.05
C GLU A 105 11.41 2.40 -12.03
N ALA A 106 10.84 3.60 -11.89
CA ALA A 106 11.30 4.59 -10.92
C ALA A 106 11.19 4.08 -9.47
N ILE A 107 10.07 3.42 -9.09
CA ILE A 107 9.92 2.78 -7.77
C ILE A 107 11.01 1.73 -7.57
N LEU A 108 11.24 0.88 -8.58
CA LEU A 108 12.25 -0.16 -8.58
C LEU A 108 13.70 0.38 -8.52
N GLY A 109 13.90 1.67 -8.75
CA GLY A 109 15.21 2.32 -8.74
C GLY A 109 15.97 2.16 -10.05
N THR A 110 15.29 1.68 -11.10
CA THR A 110 15.80 1.69 -12.46
C THR A 110 15.33 3.00 -13.10
N ASP A 111 16.19 4.03 -13.13
CA ASP A 111 15.85 5.32 -13.74
C ASP A 111 15.23 5.10 -15.14
N PRO A 112 13.96 5.50 -15.37
CA PRO A 112 13.28 5.26 -16.64
C PRO A 112 13.87 6.08 -17.80
N LYS A 113 14.74 7.06 -17.53
CA LYS A 113 15.43 7.91 -18.53
C LYS A 113 14.49 8.57 -19.54
N LEU A 114 13.34 9.06 -19.06
CA LEU A 114 12.33 9.68 -19.91
C LEU A 114 12.84 10.96 -20.57
N SER A 115 12.62 11.09 -21.87
CA SER A 115 12.90 12.32 -22.61
C SER A 115 11.91 13.43 -22.24
N ASN A 116 12.24 14.68 -22.59
CA ASN A 116 11.30 15.81 -22.39
C ASN A 116 10.00 15.64 -23.19
N GLU A 117 10.08 15.01 -24.37
CA GLU A 117 8.91 14.70 -25.20
C GLU A 117 8.02 13.68 -24.51
N GLU A 118 8.61 12.59 -23.98
CA GLU A 118 7.86 11.54 -23.26
C GLU A 118 7.20 12.08 -21.98
N LYS A 119 7.90 12.96 -21.24
CA LYS A 119 7.31 13.66 -20.09
C LYS A 119 6.13 14.55 -20.52
N GLY A 120 6.24 15.21 -21.68
CA GLY A 120 5.15 16.00 -22.25
C GLY A 120 3.94 15.14 -22.68
N GLU A 121 4.17 13.95 -23.20
CA GLU A 121 3.11 13.00 -23.57
C GLU A 121 2.36 12.47 -22.34
N ILE A 122 3.08 12.16 -21.25
CA ILE A 122 2.47 11.77 -19.97
C ILE A 122 1.58 12.90 -19.44
N LYS A 123 2.06 14.15 -19.45
CA LYS A 123 1.25 15.33 -19.10
C LYS A 123 0.00 15.48 -19.97
N ALA A 124 0.14 15.28 -21.28
CA ALA A 124 -0.99 15.33 -22.21
C ALA A 124 -2.00 14.20 -21.94
N GLN A 125 -1.54 13.01 -21.55
CA GLN A 125 -2.40 11.90 -21.13
C GLN A 125 -3.17 12.24 -19.84
N ALA A 126 -2.49 12.79 -18.83
CA ALA A 126 -3.13 13.24 -17.60
C ALA A 126 -4.24 14.28 -17.89
N GLU A 127 -3.95 15.28 -18.73
CA GLU A 127 -4.92 16.33 -19.09
C GLU A 127 -6.14 15.78 -19.84
N ARG A 128 -5.98 14.74 -20.67
CA ARG A 128 -7.11 14.07 -21.33
C ARG A 128 -8.04 13.40 -20.31
N PHE A 129 -7.48 12.68 -19.35
CA PHE A 129 -8.27 12.08 -18.26
C PHE A 129 -8.88 13.16 -17.36
N ARG A 130 -8.16 14.25 -17.08
CA ARG A 130 -8.66 15.40 -16.32
C ARG A 130 -9.94 15.96 -16.97
N ASN A 131 -10.00 16.04 -18.29
CA ASN A 131 -11.16 16.54 -19.01
C ASN A 131 -12.25 15.48 -19.29
N SER A 132 -12.01 14.21 -18.92
CA SER A 132 -13.00 13.15 -19.05
C SER A 132 -14.09 13.26 -17.98
N ARG A 133 -15.33 12.97 -18.35
CA ARG A 133 -16.46 12.88 -17.41
C ARG A 133 -16.46 11.58 -16.61
N THR A 134 -15.89 10.51 -17.17
CA THR A 134 -16.01 9.14 -16.62
C THR A 134 -14.69 8.58 -16.11
N ALA A 135 -13.55 9.16 -16.50
CA ALA A 135 -12.22 8.64 -16.18
C ALA A 135 -11.46 9.55 -15.18
N LYS A 136 -12.20 10.18 -14.26
CA LYS A 136 -11.63 11.05 -13.23
C LYS A 136 -10.72 10.31 -12.25
N GLU A 137 -11.06 9.08 -11.88
CA GLU A 137 -10.20 8.25 -11.01
C GLU A 137 -8.87 7.94 -11.71
N THR A 138 -8.90 7.60 -13.01
CA THR A 138 -7.69 7.39 -13.82
C THR A 138 -6.83 8.65 -13.95
N PHE A 139 -7.44 9.85 -13.98
CA PHE A 139 -6.65 11.09 -13.94
C PHE A 139 -5.78 11.17 -12.68
N PHE A 140 -6.34 10.88 -11.50
CA PHE A 140 -5.58 10.93 -10.25
C PHE A 140 -4.52 9.84 -10.17
N GLU A 141 -4.79 8.66 -10.73
CA GLU A 141 -3.79 7.60 -10.88
C GLU A 141 -2.60 8.07 -11.74
N VAL A 142 -2.87 8.65 -12.91
CA VAL A 142 -1.82 9.18 -13.80
C VAL A 142 -1.07 10.33 -13.14
N ALA A 143 -1.77 11.23 -12.43
CA ALA A 143 -1.13 12.32 -11.68
C ALA A 143 -0.21 11.79 -10.56
N ALA A 144 -0.56 10.68 -9.91
CA ALA A 144 0.32 10.04 -8.94
C ALA A 144 1.56 9.45 -9.62
N TYR A 145 1.41 8.85 -10.80
CA TYR A 145 2.55 8.38 -11.60
C TYR A 145 3.45 9.53 -12.07
N GLU A 146 2.88 10.66 -12.50
CA GLU A 146 3.66 11.88 -12.81
C GLU A 146 4.53 12.26 -11.62
N LYS A 147 3.93 12.33 -10.43
CA LYS A 147 4.65 12.68 -9.22
C LYS A 147 5.77 11.69 -8.92
N ILE A 148 5.49 10.38 -8.98
CA ILE A 148 6.50 9.31 -8.82
C ILE A 148 7.62 9.44 -9.86
N LEU A 149 7.35 9.94 -11.06
CA LEU A 149 8.35 10.18 -12.10
C LEU A 149 9.13 11.49 -11.94
N GLY A 150 8.92 12.21 -10.84
CA GLY A 150 9.52 13.54 -10.62
C GLY A 150 8.94 14.62 -11.56
N ILE A 151 7.75 14.38 -12.11
CA ILE A 151 6.99 15.33 -12.93
C ILE A 151 5.95 15.99 -12.02
N ASP A 152 5.88 17.32 -12.02
CA ASP A 152 4.81 18.02 -11.31
C ASP A 152 3.46 17.83 -12.04
N PRO A 153 2.45 17.19 -11.41
CA PRO A 153 1.13 16.99 -12.01
C PRO A 153 0.28 18.27 -12.15
N GLU A 154 0.76 19.43 -11.65
CA GLU A 154 0.09 20.73 -11.78
C GLU A 154 -1.37 20.69 -11.30
N LEU A 155 -1.61 20.05 -10.14
CA LEU A 155 -2.96 19.89 -9.59
C LEU A 155 -3.58 21.25 -9.22
N LYS A 156 -4.76 21.53 -9.76
CA LYS A 156 -5.56 22.71 -9.42
C LYS A 156 -6.33 22.48 -8.12
N GLN A 157 -6.75 23.56 -7.47
CA GLN A 157 -7.60 23.46 -6.27
C GLN A 157 -8.89 22.68 -6.55
N LEU A 158 -9.51 22.89 -7.70
CA LEU A 158 -10.70 22.14 -8.14
C LEU A 158 -10.44 20.64 -8.31
N ASP A 159 -9.22 20.24 -8.71
CA ASP A 159 -8.87 18.82 -8.84
C ASP A 159 -8.82 18.16 -7.46
N LYS A 160 -8.29 18.87 -6.45
CA LYS A 160 -8.26 18.40 -5.05
C LYS A 160 -9.67 18.27 -4.47
N GLU A 161 -10.54 19.24 -4.74
CA GLU A 161 -11.94 19.19 -4.30
C GLU A 161 -12.70 18.04 -4.94
N GLU A 162 -12.51 17.81 -6.24
CA GLU A 162 -13.14 16.69 -6.96
C GLU A 162 -12.60 15.35 -6.44
N PHE A 163 -11.30 15.24 -6.16
CA PHE A 163 -10.71 14.07 -5.53
C PHE A 163 -11.38 13.75 -4.19
N LEU A 164 -11.48 14.74 -3.30
CA LEU A 164 -12.07 14.58 -1.97
C LEU A 164 -13.55 14.21 -2.04
N LYS A 165 -14.28 14.73 -3.03
CA LYS A 165 -15.67 14.37 -3.29
C LYS A 165 -15.81 12.90 -3.71
N ILE A 166 -14.98 12.44 -4.64
CA ILE A 166 -14.95 11.02 -5.06
C ILE A 166 -14.60 10.14 -3.87
N PHE A 167 -13.53 10.49 -3.14
CA PHE A 167 -13.08 9.75 -1.97
C PHE A 167 -14.15 9.65 -0.88
N THR A 168 -14.82 10.76 -0.54
CA THR A 168 -15.89 10.80 0.45
C THR A 168 -17.07 9.89 0.04
N ARG A 169 -17.48 9.94 -1.23
CA ARG A 169 -18.54 9.06 -1.76
C ARG A 169 -18.17 7.57 -1.61
N GLN A 170 -16.92 7.21 -1.89
CA GLN A 170 -16.47 5.81 -1.74
C GLN A 170 -16.44 5.39 -0.26
N LYS A 171 -16.02 6.28 0.66
CA LYS A 171 -16.06 6.04 2.11
C LYS A 171 -17.48 5.80 2.61
N GLU A 172 -18.44 6.63 2.20
CA GLU A 172 -19.85 6.47 2.54
C GLU A 172 -20.39 5.11 2.06
N SER A 173 -20.09 4.75 0.82
CA SER A 173 -20.55 3.48 0.26
C SER A 173 -19.90 2.25 0.94
N MET A 174 -18.62 2.36 1.33
CA MET A 174 -17.96 1.34 2.16
C MET A 174 -18.66 1.17 3.52
N ARG A 175 -19.01 2.29 4.19
CA ARG A 175 -19.70 2.28 5.49
C ARG A 175 -21.10 1.67 5.41
N GLN A 176 -21.77 1.79 4.25
CA GLN A 176 -23.07 1.16 3.98
C GLN A 176 -22.97 -0.35 3.68
N GLY A 177 -21.78 -0.95 3.73
CA GLY A 177 -21.60 -2.40 3.59
C GLY A 177 -21.31 -2.87 2.17
N SER A 178 -21.10 -1.98 1.19
CA SER A 178 -20.70 -2.40 -0.16
C SER A 178 -19.37 -3.17 -0.10
N ILE A 179 -19.37 -4.42 -0.58
CA ILE A 179 -18.22 -5.35 -0.48
C ILE A 179 -17.04 -4.91 -1.34
N PHE A 180 -17.26 -4.16 -2.42
CA PHE A 180 -16.21 -3.77 -3.37
C PHE A 180 -15.51 -2.46 -2.99
N ASN A 181 -16.16 -1.58 -2.23
CA ASN A 181 -15.73 -0.19 -2.16
C ASN A 181 -14.59 0.07 -1.17
N TRP A 182 -14.27 -0.88 -0.29
CA TRP A 182 -13.14 -0.72 0.64
C TRP A 182 -11.77 -0.75 -0.05
N LYS A 183 -11.62 -1.55 -1.12
CA LYS A 183 -10.38 -1.55 -1.93
C LYS A 183 -10.19 -0.21 -2.63
N THR A 184 -11.24 0.29 -3.27
CA THR A 184 -11.23 1.62 -3.91
C THR A 184 -10.94 2.73 -2.90
N VAL A 185 -11.45 2.65 -1.67
CA VAL A 185 -11.10 3.60 -0.59
C VAL A 185 -9.61 3.55 -0.27
N ILE A 186 -9.00 2.35 -0.20
CA ILE A 186 -7.57 2.19 0.07
C ILE A 186 -6.72 2.71 -1.09
N GLU A 187 -7.08 2.36 -2.32
CA GLU A 187 -6.42 2.83 -3.55
C GLU A 187 -6.46 4.36 -3.62
N LEU A 188 -7.64 4.97 -3.44
CA LEU A 188 -7.78 6.42 -3.41
C LEU A 188 -7.00 7.04 -2.25
N ALA A 189 -7.11 6.54 -1.01
CA ALA A 189 -6.37 7.11 0.11
C ALA A 189 -4.86 7.12 -0.13
N SER A 190 -4.29 6.02 -0.63
CA SER A 190 -2.87 5.98 -0.97
C SER A 190 -2.50 6.94 -2.12
N THR A 191 -3.39 7.11 -3.10
CA THR A 191 -3.23 8.04 -4.22
C THR A 191 -3.23 9.49 -3.72
N GLY A 192 -4.15 9.83 -2.82
CA GLY A 192 -4.21 11.14 -2.19
C GLY A 192 -2.93 11.45 -1.41
N ILE A 193 -2.44 10.51 -0.61
CA ILE A 193 -1.17 10.63 0.12
C ILE A 193 0.00 10.89 -0.85
N VAL A 194 0.14 10.08 -1.91
CA VAL A 194 1.19 10.30 -2.92
C VAL A 194 1.06 11.71 -3.51
N LEU A 195 -0.15 12.13 -3.87
CA LEU A 195 -0.43 13.47 -4.41
C LEU A 195 -0.25 14.61 -3.41
N GLY A 196 -0.14 14.33 -2.10
CA GLY A 196 -0.12 15.35 -1.04
C GLY A 196 -1.50 16.00 -0.84
N ILE A 197 -2.56 15.25 -1.09
CA ILE A 197 -3.94 15.59 -0.76
C ILE A 197 -4.28 14.92 0.57
N ASP A 198 -4.85 15.69 1.49
CA ASP A 198 -5.30 15.19 2.80
C ASP A 198 -6.50 14.24 2.63
N SER A 199 -6.18 12.95 2.51
CA SER A 199 -7.13 11.86 2.26
C SER A 199 -7.17 10.89 3.44
N ASP A 200 -7.38 11.44 4.63
CA ASP A 200 -7.34 10.66 5.86
C ASP A 200 -8.43 9.59 5.96
N ILE A 201 -8.00 8.44 6.48
CA ILE A 201 -8.83 7.31 6.89
C ILE A 201 -8.99 7.37 8.41
N THR A 202 -10.22 7.50 8.87
CA THR A 202 -10.54 7.55 10.31
C THR A 202 -10.26 6.20 10.99
N GLU A 203 -10.06 6.18 12.31
CA GLU A 203 -9.86 4.94 13.07
C GLU A 203 -10.99 3.92 12.85
N LYS A 204 -12.25 4.37 12.78
CA LYS A 204 -13.40 3.51 12.48
C LYS A 204 -13.29 2.87 11.10
N GLU A 205 -12.77 3.60 10.11
CA GLU A 205 -12.58 3.09 8.75
C GLU A 205 -11.40 2.13 8.67
N LYS A 206 -10.31 2.40 9.41
CA LYS A 206 -9.19 1.47 9.56
C LYS A 206 -9.67 0.14 10.14
N GLN A 207 -10.53 0.17 11.16
CA GLN A 207 -11.15 -1.04 11.72
C GLN A 207 -12.01 -1.81 10.70
N ILE A 208 -12.82 -1.10 9.89
CA ILE A 208 -13.62 -1.72 8.82
C ILE A 208 -12.71 -2.39 7.79
N ILE A 209 -11.65 -1.69 7.35
CA ILE A 209 -10.67 -2.21 6.39
C ILE A 209 -9.99 -3.45 6.95
N ARG A 210 -9.50 -3.39 8.20
CA ARG A 210 -8.81 -4.51 8.85
C ARG A 210 -9.71 -5.74 8.97
N MET A 211 -10.93 -5.56 9.48
CA MET A 211 -11.91 -6.63 9.59
C MET A 211 -12.18 -7.31 8.24
N ARG A 212 -12.29 -6.52 7.16
CA ARG A 212 -12.52 -7.07 5.81
C ARG A 212 -11.30 -7.78 5.24
N MET A 213 -10.10 -7.26 5.48
CA MET A 213 -8.87 -7.91 5.05
C MET A 213 -8.67 -9.24 5.78
N ASP A 214 -8.88 -9.28 7.09
CA ASP A 214 -8.77 -10.52 7.88
C ASP A 214 -9.81 -11.56 7.44
N HIS A 215 -11.04 -11.12 7.14
CA HIS A 215 -12.06 -12.00 6.56
C HIS A 215 -11.62 -12.54 5.20
N TRP A 216 -11.10 -11.68 4.32
CA TRP A 216 -10.64 -12.07 2.99
C TRP A 216 -9.50 -13.10 3.04
N LEU A 217 -8.49 -12.88 3.92
CA LEU A 217 -7.39 -13.81 4.14
C LEU A 217 -7.86 -15.17 4.67
N LYS A 218 -8.79 -15.17 5.64
CA LYS A 218 -9.38 -16.41 6.18
C LYS A 218 -10.14 -17.20 5.12
N GLU A 219 -10.93 -16.53 4.28
CA GLU A 219 -11.65 -17.19 3.19
C GLU A 219 -10.69 -17.75 2.13
N GLU A 220 -9.60 -17.04 1.84
CA GLU A 220 -8.55 -17.54 0.95
C GLU A 220 -7.89 -18.81 1.49
N GLU A 221 -7.56 -18.86 2.79
CA GLU A 221 -6.98 -20.03 3.45
C GLU A 221 -7.93 -21.23 3.40
N LYS A 222 -9.22 -21.03 3.73
CA LYS A 222 -10.25 -22.08 3.61
C LYS A 222 -10.32 -22.63 2.20
N LEU A 223 -10.34 -21.77 1.17
CA LEU A 223 -10.42 -22.19 -0.22
C LEU A 223 -9.17 -22.97 -0.67
N LYS A 224 -7.97 -22.60 -0.20
CA LYS A 224 -6.74 -23.37 -0.44
C LYS A 224 -6.87 -24.80 0.10
N THR A 225 -7.42 -24.97 1.29
CA THR A 225 -7.59 -26.30 1.92
C THR A 225 -8.72 -27.13 1.29
N ALA A 226 -9.79 -26.49 0.80
CA ALA A 226 -10.99 -27.18 0.33
C ALA A 226 -10.94 -27.63 -1.13
N GLN A 227 -10.17 -26.97 -2.00
CA GLN A 227 -10.20 -27.23 -3.45
C GLN A 227 -8.84 -27.56 -4.09
N GLY A 228 -7.77 -27.71 -3.30
CA GLY A 228 -6.50 -28.28 -3.75
C GLY A 228 -5.70 -27.51 -4.81
N ALA A 229 -6.27 -26.61 -5.62
CA ALA A 229 -5.53 -26.00 -6.74
C ALA A 229 -6.20 -24.82 -7.50
N ILE A 230 -7.12 -24.01 -6.94
CA ILE A 230 -7.85 -23.04 -7.81
C ILE A 230 -8.03 -21.63 -7.26
N ARG A 231 -6.98 -20.99 -6.70
CA ARG A 231 -6.79 -19.52 -6.80
C ARG A 231 -5.30 -19.14 -6.65
N GLU A 232 -4.49 -19.41 -7.67
CA GLU A 232 -3.18 -18.74 -7.82
C GLU A 232 -3.34 -17.20 -8.02
N ASN A 233 -4.55 -16.73 -8.34
CA ASN A 233 -4.86 -15.32 -8.64
C ASN A 233 -5.11 -14.41 -7.42
N SER A 234 -5.06 -14.89 -6.18
CA SER A 234 -5.25 -14.03 -5.00
C SER A 234 -3.99 -13.26 -4.62
N MET A 235 -2.80 -13.83 -4.86
CA MET A 235 -1.54 -13.23 -4.43
C MET A 235 -1.24 -11.86 -5.08
N PRO A 236 -1.43 -11.65 -6.40
CA PRO A 236 -1.31 -10.31 -6.98
C PRO A 236 -2.19 -9.28 -6.29
N THR A 237 -3.42 -9.67 -5.95
CA THR A 237 -4.39 -8.80 -5.26
C THR A 237 -3.96 -8.50 -3.82
N LEU A 238 -3.41 -9.48 -3.09
CA LEU A 238 -2.86 -9.27 -1.75
C LEU A 238 -1.67 -8.31 -1.80
N ILE A 239 -0.71 -8.54 -2.69
CA ILE A 239 0.49 -7.72 -2.83
C ILE A 239 0.10 -6.26 -3.14
N ASP A 240 -0.83 -6.06 -4.07
CA ASP A 240 -1.35 -4.74 -4.43
C ASP A 240 -2.00 -4.05 -3.22
N LEU A 241 -2.91 -4.74 -2.52
CA LEU A 241 -3.56 -4.22 -1.32
C LEU A 241 -2.56 -3.84 -0.22
N LEU A 242 -1.61 -4.73 0.09
CA LEU A 242 -0.60 -4.50 1.10
C LEU A 242 0.27 -3.29 0.76
N SER A 243 0.58 -3.07 -0.52
CA SER A 243 1.35 -1.90 -0.95
C SER A 243 0.62 -0.60 -0.66
N HIS A 244 -0.68 -0.54 -0.91
CA HIS A 244 -1.49 0.63 -0.60
C HIS A 244 -1.64 0.85 0.90
N LEU A 245 -1.83 -0.22 1.68
CA LEU A 245 -1.86 -0.13 3.15
C LEU A 245 -0.52 0.29 3.74
N ALA A 246 0.60 -0.12 3.14
CA ALA A 246 1.93 0.32 3.52
C ALA A 246 2.11 1.83 3.29
N ILE A 247 1.64 2.36 2.16
CA ILE A 247 1.63 3.80 1.88
C ILE A 247 0.78 4.55 2.91
N ILE A 248 -0.43 4.07 3.19
CA ILE A 248 -1.35 4.72 4.16
C ILE A 248 -0.79 4.70 5.58
N SER A 249 -0.01 3.68 5.92
CA SER A 249 0.55 3.49 7.26
C SER A 249 1.97 4.05 7.42
N ALA A 250 2.52 4.70 6.39
CA ALA A 250 3.79 5.41 6.49
C ALA A 250 3.59 6.71 7.26
N ASP A 251 4.59 7.11 8.06
CA ASP A 251 4.55 8.41 8.74
C ASP A 251 4.79 9.54 7.73
N GLU A 252 5.62 9.27 6.73
CA GLU A 252 5.85 10.17 5.61
C GLU A 252 6.05 9.38 4.31
N VAL A 253 5.55 9.94 3.21
CA VAL A 253 5.79 9.45 1.85
C VAL A 253 6.61 10.48 1.10
N ARG A 254 7.82 10.08 0.69
CA ARG A 254 8.77 10.94 0.00
C ARG A 254 8.94 10.51 -1.44
N ILE A 255 9.03 11.50 -2.32
CA ILE A 255 9.36 11.33 -3.73
C ILE A 255 10.76 11.90 -3.96
N PRO A 256 11.77 11.08 -4.27
CA PRO A 256 13.11 11.56 -4.59
C PRO A 256 13.11 12.49 -5.81
N LYS A 257 14.16 13.31 -5.94
CA LYS A 257 14.26 14.34 -7.00
C LYS A 257 14.33 13.72 -8.40
N ASP A 258 14.89 12.53 -8.49
CA ASP A 258 15.05 11.68 -9.66
C ASP A 258 13.87 10.71 -9.88
N GLY A 259 12.82 10.82 -9.06
CA GLY A 259 11.66 9.94 -9.08
C GLY A 259 11.78 8.74 -8.14
N GLY A 260 10.72 7.95 -8.06
CA GLY A 260 10.55 6.83 -7.14
C GLY A 260 9.54 7.12 -6.04
N LEU A 261 9.50 6.24 -5.04
CA LEU A 261 8.60 6.31 -3.90
C LEU A 261 9.32 5.72 -2.67
N GLU A 262 9.51 6.53 -1.64
CA GLU A 262 10.11 6.12 -0.38
C GLU A 262 9.08 6.24 0.75
N LEU A 263 8.93 5.17 1.53
CA LEU A 263 8.10 5.18 2.73
C LEU A 263 8.98 5.36 3.95
N ILE A 264 8.75 6.42 4.72
CA ILE A 264 9.45 6.69 5.96
C ILE A 264 8.55 6.23 7.11
N LYS A 265 9.10 5.35 7.95
CA LYS A 265 8.47 4.90 9.20
C LYS A 265 9.38 5.32 10.34
N HIS A 266 8.97 6.30 11.12
CA HIS A 266 9.50 6.55 12.44
C HIS A 266 9.02 5.41 13.32
N ASN A 267 9.92 4.48 13.68
CA ASN A 267 9.60 3.41 14.63
C ASN A 267 8.98 4.02 15.89
N ASN A 268 7.65 4.01 15.98
CA ASN A 268 6.96 4.48 17.16
C ASN A 268 7.18 3.42 18.27
N LYS A 269 8.15 3.72 19.12
CA LYS A 269 8.27 3.28 20.52
C LYS A 269 8.09 1.77 20.77
N GLN A 270 9.06 0.96 20.34
CA GLN A 270 9.30 -0.36 20.96
C GLN A 270 10.79 -0.62 21.29
N ASP A 271 11.60 0.44 21.37
CA ASP A 271 12.89 0.43 22.09
C ASP A 271 12.78 1.27 23.38
N LEU A 272 11.67 1.15 24.12
CA LEU A 272 11.81 1.19 25.57
C LEU A 272 12.47 -0.12 25.95
N GLN A 273 13.79 -0.17 25.75
CA GLN A 273 14.64 -0.98 26.59
C GLN A 273 14.13 -0.75 28.00
N THR A 274 13.70 -1.84 28.61
CA THR A 274 13.64 -2.00 30.05
C THR A 274 14.96 -1.48 30.60
N GLU A 275 15.00 -0.18 30.94
CA GLU A 275 15.80 0.29 32.05
C GLU A 275 15.28 -0.51 33.24
N ALA A 276 15.89 -1.67 33.44
CA ALA A 276 15.75 -2.45 34.65
C ALA A 276 15.91 -1.43 35.78
N SER A 277 14.83 -1.26 36.55
CA SER A 277 14.85 -0.45 37.75
C SER A 277 16.05 -0.93 38.57
N GLN A 278 17.10 -0.12 38.67
CA GLN A 278 18.23 -0.41 39.54
C GLN A 278 17.69 -0.37 40.96
N ILE A 279 17.32 -1.54 41.48
CA ILE A 279 17.05 -1.73 42.89
C ILE A 279 18.36 -1.39 43.60
N PRO A 280 18.42 -0.37 44.47
CA PRO A 280 19.62 -0.11 45.24
C PRO A 280 19.86 -1.30 46.17
N GLU A 281 21.06 -1.89 46.11
CA GLU A 281 21.50 -2.90 47.07
C GLU A 281 21.33 -2.34 48.50
N GLN A 282 20.38 -2.91 49.25
CA GLN A 282 20.31 -2.69 50.68
C GLN A 282 21.56 -3.30 51.31
N LYS A 283 22.47 -2.45 51.78
CA LYS A 283 23.51 -2.84 52.73
C LYS A 283 22.82 -3.38 53.98
N GLN A 284 23.00 -4.67 54.24
CA GLN A 284 22.68 -5.27 55.53
C GLN A 284 23.53 -4.60 56.61
N PHE A 285 22.87 -4.14 57.67
CA PHE A 285 23.50 -3.85 58.96
C PHE A 285 23.38 -5.08 59.85
#